data_AF-A0A1G9NNT8-F1
#
_entry.id   AF-A0A1G9NNT8-F1
#
_cell.length_a   1.000
_cell.length_b   1.000
_cell.length_c   1.000
_cell.angle_alpha   90.00
_cell.angle_beta   90.00
_cell.angle_gamma   90.00
#
_symmetry.space_group_name_H-M   'P 1'
#
loop_
_entity.id
_entity.type
_entity.pdbx_description
1 polymer ?
#
loop_
_entity_poly.entity_id
_entity_poly.type
_entity_poly.pdbx_seq_one_letter_code
_entity_poly.pdbx_strand_id
1 'polypeptide(L)'
;MKKTCIFLLLALFVLPGKYAFSQVKSDNALSKLQIRSLIDTLRSTLKRHYIFPEQATRMDSYLKTKLLKGGYYKIPDPGKLARQLEKDINAIYYDPHMHIAYEPETPAPTALSPEELSKAQKEQLAVEKDNNFNLQKVEVLPGNVGYFLFNGFTPNVEEVKATMSGALTFLSNTKALIIDLRSNGGGSTANQFASYFFKEKTHLFDQVNSFSKDTISLYTDHLATNQLTLLMPMYILTSKNTASAAEAFTASMQALKRATVIGDTTLGASHATGFFAMSTDFIAKIPYARPISTSTFKDWEGIGVIPNLTVPASQALQRAQEAIYTDLKSKATSDNEKRFFQWAINTLKANEGIPGPNAQVLSRYSGTYAGGIRFYVENGNLLCKNPERGGNDTFTLKPVSESIFLLDENAQVEFVKDQTGNYSSINLLWKDGNISQKSKEAK
;
A
#
# COMPACT_ATOMS: atom_id res chain seq x y z
N MET A 1 -27.23 -8.44 37.95
CA MET A 1 -26.21 -8.67 36.91
C MET A 1 -25.56 -7.33 36.58
N LYS A 2 -24.36 -7.07 37.12
CA LYS A 2 -23.64 -5.82 36.87
C LYS A 2 -23.07 -5.86 35.45
N LYS A 3 -23.55 -4.96 34.59
CA LYS A 3 -22.99 -4.75 33.24
C LYS A 3 -21.58 -4.19 33.41
N THR A 4 -20.57 -4.98 33.09
CA THR A 4 -19.20 -4.49 32.93
C THR A 4 -19.19 -3.59 31.70
N CYS A 5 -19.12 -2.27 31.89
CA CYS A 5 -18.84 -1.33 30.80
C CYS A 5 -17.44 -1.64 30.27
N ILE A 6 -17.38 -2.23 29.08
CA ILE A 6 -16.16 -2.53 28.36
C ILE A 6 -15.82 -1.30 27.52
N PHE A 7 -14.66 -0.72 27.77
CA PHE A 7 -14.08 0.34 26.96
C PHE A 7 -13.61 -0.24 25.63
N LEU A 8 -14.38 0.02 24.57
CA LEU A 8 -14.02 -0.33 23.20
C LEU A 8 -13.64 0.97 22.50
N LEU A 9 -12.37 1.35 22.63
CA LEU A 9 -11.82 2.49 21.92
C LEU A 9 -11.45 2.01 20.51
N LEU A 10 -12.43 2.02 19.62
CA LEU A 10 -12.22 1.96 18.17
C LEU A 10 -11.77 3.35 17.69
N ALA A 11 -10.73 3.90 18.32
CA ALA A 11 -10.09 5.13 17.87
C ALA A 11 -8.70 4.75 17.33
N LEU A 12 -8.66 4.36 16.06
CA LEU A 12 -7.47 4.55 15.24
C LEU A 12 -7.33 6.06 15.02
N PHE A 13 -6.87 6.78 16.05
CA PHE A 13 -6.25 8.07 15.83
C PHE A 13 -4.93 7.80 15.10
N VAL A 14 -4.96 7.80 13.77
CA VAL A 14 -3.78 8.17 13.00
C VAL A 14 -3.67 9.68 13.11
N LEU A 15 -3.28 10.17 14.29
CA LEU A 15 -2.69 11.49 14.38
C LEU A 15 -1.33 11.39 13.68
N PRO A 16 -1.00 12.24 12.71
CA PRO A 16 0.34 12.35 12.16
C PRO A 16 1.25 13.08 13.16
N GLY A 17 1.19 12.66 14.42
CA GLY A 17 2.15 13.04 15.44
C GLY A 17 3.12 11.88 15.54
N LYS A 18 4.41 12.17 15.40
CA LYS A 18 5.45 11.27 15.92
C LYS A 18 5.20 11.11 17.42
N TYR A 19 4.39 10.13 17.83
CA TYR A 19 4.41 9.62 19.20
C TYR A 19 5.71 8.84 19.35
N ALA A 20 6.81 9.59 19.44
CA ALA A 20 7.99 9.08 20.10
C ALA A 20 7.58 8.83 21.54
N PHE A 21 7.66 7.59 22.01
CA PHE A 21 7.63 7.27 23.44
C PHE A 21 8.78 8.03 24.10
N SER A 22 8.51 9.25 24.53
CA SER A 22 9.46 10.09 25.26
C SER A 22 9.16 9.89 26.73
N GLN A 23 10.03 9.16 27.42
CA GLN A 23 9.84 8.95 28.85
C GLN A 23 9.99 10.27 29.60
N VAL A 24 8.90 10.70 30.24
CA VAL A 24 8.93 11.80 31.19
C VAL A 24 9.73 11.35 32.42
N LYS A 25 10.73 12.13 32.81
CA LYS A 25 11.51 11.90 34.03
C LYS A 25 10.64 12.30 35.22
N SER A 26 10.28 11.35 36.07
CA SER A 26 9.57 11.62 37.33
C SER A 26 10.56 11.84 38.46
N ASP A 27 10.30 12.86 39.28
CA ASP A 27 11.09 13.18 40.47
C ASP A 27 10.73 12.29 41.69
N ASN A 28 9.68 11.46 41.59
CA ASN A 28 9.21 10.63 42.70
C ASN A 28 9.42 9.13 42.45
N ALA A 29 10.18 8.52 43.35
CA ALA A 29 10.41 7.08 43.42
C ALA A 29 9.13 6.30 43.77
N LEU A 30 8.84 5.21 43.05
CA LEU A 30 7.71 4.32 43.33
C LEU A 30 7.93 3.55 44.64
N SER A 31 6.89 3.48 45.46
CA SER A 31 6.85 2.61 46.63
C SER A 31 6.77 1.13 46.24
N LYS A 32 7.16 0.23 47.16
CA LYS A 32 7.04 -1.22 46.94
C LYS A 32 5.61 -1.67 46.64
N LEU A 33 4.61 -1.02 47.23
CA LEU A 33 3.19 -1.31 46.97
C LEU A 33 2.79 -0.93 45.54
N GLN A 34 3.21 0.24 45.07
CA GLN A 34 2.96 0.70 43.70
C GLN A 34 3.62 -0.23 42.67
N ILE A 35 4.88 -0.61 42.89
CA ILE A 35 5.60 -1.57 42.05
C ILE A 35 4.84 -2.90 42.01
N ARG A 36 4.46 -3.45 43.17
CA ARG A 36 3.71 -4.70 43.23
C ARG A 36 2.39 -4.62 42.46
N SER A 37 1.62 -3.55 42.67
CA SER A 37 0.36 -3.31 41.98
C SER A 37 0.55 -3.25 40.47
N LEU A 38 1.58 -2.55 39.98
CA LEU A 38 1.88 -2.43 38.55
C LEU A 38 2.15 -3.80 37.94
N ILE A 39 3.02 -4.58 38.58
CA ILE A 39 3.39 -5.91 38.08
C ILE A 39 2.18 -6.86 38.11
N ASP A 40 1.38 -6.85 39.18
CA ASP A 40 0.21 -7.70 39.30
C ASP A 40 -0.86 -7.34 38.25
N THR A 41 -1.09 -6.04 37.99
CA THR A 41 -1.97 -5.57 36.92
C THR A 41 -1.46 -6.01 35.56
N LEU A 42 -0.19 -5.73 35.22
CA LEU A 42 0.41 -6.10 33.94
C LEU A 42 0.31 -7.61 33.67
N ARG A 43 0.65 -8.44 34.66
CA ARG A 43 0.53 -9.90 34.59
C ARG A 43 -0.90 -10.35 34.29
N SER A 44 -1.87 -9.76 34.99
CA SER A 44 -3.29 -10.09 34.77
C SER A 44 -3.78 -9.66 33.38
N THR A 45 -3.35 -8.49 32.91
CA THR A 45 -3.70 -7.94 31.60
C THR A 45 -3.12 -8.79 30.48
N LEU A 46 -1.84 -9.17 30.56
CA LEU A 46 -1.20 -10.07 29.58
C LEU A 46 -1.97 -11.39 29.46
N LYS A 47 -2.28 -12.04 30.59
CA LYS A 47 -3.03 -13.31 30.56
C LYS A 47 -4.43 -13.19 29.98
N ARG A 48 -5.06 -12.03 30.12
CA ARG A 48 -6.45 -11.81 29.67
C ARG A 48 -6.51 -11.38 28.20
N HIS A 49 -5.52 -10.61 27.75
CA HIS A 49 -5.62 -9.85 26.51
C HIS A 49 -4.49 -10.08 25.51
N TYR A 50 -3.40 -10.74 25.89
CA TYR A 50 -2.34 -11.00 24.90
C TYR A 50 -2.75 -12.12 23.96
N ILE A 51 -2.52 -11.93 22.67
CA ILE A 51 -2.99 -12.82 21.61
C ILE A 51 -2.33 -14.21 21.60
N PHE A 52 -1.19 -14.38 22.30
CA PHE A 52 -0.52 -15.67 22.45
C PHE A 52 -0.59 -16.19 23.90
N PRO A 53 -1.59 -17.02 24.27
CA PRO A 53 -1.83 -17.43 25.66
C PRO A 53 -0.66 -18.16 26.32
N GLU A 54 0.06 -18.99 25.56
CA GLU A 54 1.24 -19.70 26.06
C GLU A 54 2.37 -18.72 26.40
N GLN A 55 2.63 -17.75 25.52
CA GLN A 55 3.65 -16.72 25.77
C GLN A 55 3.23 -15.81 26.92
N ALA A 56 1.94 -15.43 27.00
CA ALA A 56 1.40 -14.68 28.14
C ALA A 56 1.63 -15.41 29.48
N THR A 57 1.48 -16.74 29.49
CA THR A 57 1.71 -17.58 30.68
C THR A 57 3.19 -17.62 31.07
N ARG A 58 4.10 -17.69 30.08
CA ARG A 58 5.55 -17.61 30.31
C ARG A 58 5.96 -16.24 30.85
N MET A 59 5.43 -15.15 30.28
CA MET A 59 5.64 -13.79 30.74
C MET A 59 5.14 -13.59 32.17
N ASP A 60 3.90 -14.01 32.49
CA ASP A 60 3.34 -13.96 33.85
C ASP A 60 4.26 -14.66 34.87
N SER A 61 4.69 -15.87 34.54
CA SER A 61 5.56 -16.69 35.40
C SER A 61 6.91 -16.03 35.65
N TYR A 62 7.51 -15.44 34.62
CA TYR A 62 8.78 -14.71 34.72
C TYR A 62 8.63 -13.46 35.60
N LEU A 63 7.64 -12.61 35.30
CA LEU A 63 7.37 -11.37 36.04
C LEU A 63 7.08 -11.66 37.52
N LYS A 64 6.26 -12.69 37.80
CA LYS A 64 5.96 -13.15 39.17
C LYS A 64 7.22 -13.57 39.92
N THR A 65 8.05 -14.41 39.30
CA THR A 65 9.28 -14.91 39.92
C THR A 65 10.25 -13.77 40.24
N LYS A 66 10.44 -12.83 39.30
CA LYS A 66 11.34 -11.69 39.48
C LYS A 66 10.83 -10.72 40.55
N LEU A 67 9.51 -10.52 40.64
CA LEU A 67 8.88 -9.74 41.71
C LEU A 67 9.10 -10.38 43.08
N LEU A 68 8.88 -11.70 43.22
CA LEU A 68 9.06 -12.43 44.49
C LEU A 68 10.51 -12.42 44.97
N LYS A 69 11.48 -12.44 44.06
CA LYS A 69 12.91 -12.28 44.36
C LYS A 69 13.32 -10.83 44.66
N GLY A 70 12.36 -9.90 44.64
CA GLY A 70 12.57 -8.48 44.90
C GLY A 70 13.33 -7.74 43.80
N GLY A 71 13.40 -8.29 42.58
CA GLY A 71 14.16 -7.71 41.47
C GLY A 71 13.66 -6.32 41.06
N TYR A 72 12.35 -6.13 40.99
CA TYR A 72 11.74 -4.85 40.61
C TYR A 72 11.81 -3.79 41.71
N TYR A 73 11.86 -4.19 42.98
CA TYR A 73 11.97 -3.24 44.10
C TYR A 73 13.31 -2.48 44.10
N LYS A 74 14.30 -2.93 43.32
CA LYS A 74 15.60 -2.26 43.14
C LYS A 74 15.54 -1.16 42.06
N ILE A 75 14.40 -0.97 41.39
CA ILE A 75 14.21 -0.03 40.28
C ILE A 75 12.99 0.85 40.58
N PRO A 76 13.10 1.80 41.52
CA PRO A 76 11.96 2.63 41.92
C PRO A 76 11.67 3.78 40.93
N ASP A 77 12.59 4.07 40.01
CA ASP A 77 12.40 5.05 38.94
C ASP A 77 11.36 4.52 37.92
N PRO A 78 10.22 5.21 37.72
CA PRO A 78 9.13 4.71 36.87
C PRO A 78 9.55 4.43 35.43
N GLY A 79 10.30 5.34 34.80
CA GLY A 79 10.74 5.20 33.41
C GLY A 79 11.71 4.03 33.23
N LYS A 80 12.68 3.86 34.15
CA LYS A 80 13.58 2.70 34.18
C LYS A 80 12.82 1.41 34.43
N LEU A 81 11.81 1.42 35.30
CA LEU A 81 10.96 0.25 35.53
C LEU A 81 10.17 -0.12 34.26
N ALA A 82 9.58 0.86 33.56
CA ALA A 82 8.87 0.63 32.29
C ALA A 82 9.77 -0.08 31.26
N ARG A 83 10.98 0.45 31.02
CA ARG A 83 11.97 -0.16 30.11
C ARG A 83 12.38 -1.55 30.55
N GLN A 84 12.57 -1.75 31.86
CA GLN A 84 12.96 -3.06 32.37
C GLN A 84 11.85 -4.09 32.15
N LEU A 85 10.59 -3.70 32.33
CA LEU A 85 9.44 -4.58 32.11
C LEU A 85 9.29 -4.95 30.64
N GLU A 86 9.39 -3.98 29.74
CA GLU A 86 9.36 -4.22 28.30
C GLU A 86 10.52 -5.13 27.88
N LYS A 87 11.74 -4.87 28.36
CA LYS A 87 12.90 -5.73 28.12
C LYS A 87 12.69 -7.15 28.62
N ASP A 88 12.11 -7.32 29.80
CA ASP A 88 11.85 -8.64 30.40
C ASP A 88 10.80 -9.42 29.60
N ILE A 89 9.75 -8.76 29.11
CA ILE A 89 8.73 -9.37 28.25
C ILE A 89 9.33 -9.76 26.90
N ASN A 90 10.06 -8.84 26.26
CA ASN A 90 10.71 -9.07 24.97
C ASN A 90 11.79 -10.16 25.01
N ALA A 91 12.38 -10.42 26.18
CA ALA A 91 13.30 -11.54 26.38
C ALA A 91 12.58 -12.91 26.39
N ILE A 92 11.27 -12.95 26.67
CA ILE A 92 10.47 -14.19 26.60
C ILE A 92 9.97 -14.42 25.17
N TYR A 93 9.40 -13.38 24.56
CA TYR A 93 8.93 -13.37 23.19
C TYR A 93 8.95 -11.93 22.69
N TYR A 94 9.75 -11.67 21.65
CA TYR A 94 9.85 -10.35 21.06
C TYR A 94 8.63 -10.07 20.19
N ASP A 95 7.91 -9.01 20.53
CA ASP A 95 6.72 -8.56 19.81
C ASP A 95 6.86 -7.05 19.58
N PRO A 96 7.00 -6.59 18.32
CA PRO A 96 7.27 -5.18 18.02
C PRO A 96 6.09 -4.26 18.36
N HIS A 97 4.90 -4.82 18.62
CA HIS A 97 3.69 -4.09 18.97
C HIS A 97 3.45 -3.99 20.48
N MET A 98 4.26 -4.70 21.28
CA MET A 98 4.22 -4.67 22.74
C MET A 98 5.04 -3.50 23.27
N HIS A 99 4.38 -2.57 23.97
CA HIS A 99 5.06 -1.45 24.63
C HIS A 99 4.56 -1.21 26.04
N ILE A 100 5.47 -0.82 26.94
CA ILE A 100 5.14 -0.40 28.31
C ILE A 100 5.76 0.98 28.56
N ALA A 101 4.90 1.95 28.83
CA ALA A 101 5.31 3.32 29.06
C ALA A 101 4.82 3.82 30.42
N TYR A 102 5.56 4.76 30.98
CA TYR A 102 5.14 5.58 32.11
C TYR A 102 4.77 6.96 31.57
N GLU A 103 3.51 7.34 31.71
CA GLU A 103 2.87 8.48 31.05
C GLU A 103 2.08 9.31 32.09
N PRO A 104 2.75 9.98 33.05
CA PRO A 104 2.10 10.71 34.14
C PRO A 104 1.28 11.92 33.69
N GLU A 105 1.68 12.53 32.58
CA GLU A 105 1.01 13.68 31.98
C GLU A 105 -0.10 13.28 31.00
N THR A 106 -0.21 11.99 30.70
CA THR A 106 -1.27 11.46 29.84
C THR A 106 -2.33 10.85 30.75
N PRO A 107 -3.46 11.54 31.00
CA PRO A 107 -4.53 10.96 31.80
C PRO A 107 -4.92 9.60 31.20
N ALA A 108 -5.08 8.60 32.07
CA ALA A 108 -5.58 7.29 31.64
C ALA A 108 -6.85 7.51 30.80
N PRO A 109 -7.02 6.83 29.66
CA PRO A 109 -8.15 7.06 28.76
C PRO A 109 -9.47 6.99 29.56
N THR A 110 -10.11 8.13 29.79
CA THR A 110 -11.42 8.18 30.43
C THR A 110 -12.49 7.87 29.38
N ALA A 111 -13.60 7.29 29.83
CA ALA A 111 -14.80 7.24 29.03
C ALA A 111 -15.10 8.64 28.50
N LEU A 112 -15.11 8.81 27.18
CA LEU A 112 -15.77 9.99 26.63
C LEU A 112 -17.24 9.90 27.03
N SER A 113 -17.79 10.99 27.53
CA SER A 113 -19.24 11.14 27.64
C SER A 113 -19.86 10.97 26.24
N PRO A 114 -21.15 10.61 26.14
CA PRO A 114 -21.82 10.51 24.84
C PRO A 114 -21.69 11.78 23.99
N GLU A 115 -21.67 12.96 24.61
CA GLU A 115 -21.50 14.25 23.94
C GLU A 115 -20.07 14.42 23.40
N GLU A 116 -19.06 14.13 24.21
CA GLU A 116 -17.66 14.19 23.78
C GLU A 116 -17.35 13.18 22.68
N LEU A 117 -17.91 11.96 22.78
CA LEU A 117 -17.77 10.94 21.74
C LEU A 117 -18.41 11.40 20.43
N SER A 118 -19.63 11.95 20.50
CA SER A 118 -20.31 12.49 19.31
C SER A 118 -19.52 13.65 18.69
N LYS A 119 -18.96 14.54 19.52
CA LYS A 119 -18.12 15.64 19.06
C LYS A 119 -16.85 15.12 18.38
N ALA A 120 -16.13 14.19 19.01
CA ALA A 120 -14.92 13.59 18.45
C ALA A 120 -15.19 12.86 17.12
N GLN A 121 -16.32 12.14 17.03
CA GLN A 121 -16.74 11.48 15.78
C GLN A 121 -17.03 12.49 14.67
N LYS A 122 -17.69 13.61 14.98
CA LYS A 122 -17.95 14.69 14.00
C LYS A 122 -16.67 15.36 13.53
N GLU A 123 -15.75 15.65 14.44
CA GLU A 123 -14.44 16.22 14.12
C GLU A 123 -13.61 15.26 13.25
N GLN A 124 -13.57 13.97 13.60
CA GLN A 124 -12.91 12.95 12.79
C GLN A 124 -13.55 12.83 11.40
N LEU A 125 -14.88 12.83 11.31
CA LEU A 125 -15.58 12.79 10.02
C LEU A 125 -15.28 14.04 9.17
N ALA A 126 -15.15 15.22 9.77
CA ALA A 126 -14.80 16.43 9.06
C ALA A 126 -13.38 16.32 8.45
N VAL A 127 -12.41 15.80 9.21
CA VAL A 127 -11.04 15.54 8.71
C VAL A 127 -11.04 14.49 7.59
N GLU A 128 -11.81 13.41 7.73
CA GLU A 128 -11.96 12.39 6.69
C GLU A 128 -12.63 12.97 5.43
N LYS A 129 -13.62 13.85 5.55
CA LYS A 129 -14.23 14.52 4.39
C LYS A 129 -13.24 15.44 3.68
N ASP A 130 -12.47 16.22 4.44
CA ASP A 130 -11.45 17.14 3.91
C ASP A 130 -10.34 16.40 3.15
N ASN A 131 -9.96 15.20 3.61
CA ASN A 131 -8.97 14.35 2.94
C ASN A 131 -9.56 13.39 1.87
N ASN A 132 -10.84 13.57 1.52
CA ASN A 132 -11.59 12.72 0.59
C ASN A 132 -11.55 11.21 0.98
N PHE A 133 -11.66 10.92 2.27
CA PHE A 133 -11.62 9.57 2.85
C PHE A 133 -10.39 8.77 2.43
N ASN A 134 -9.25 9.46 2.25
CA ASN A 134 -7.99 8.94 1.74
C ASN A 134 -8.02 8.45 0.27
N LEU A 135 -9.09 8.71 -0.50
CA LEU A 135 -9.17 8.40 -1.93
C LEU A 135 -8.43 9.49 -2.72
N GLN A 136 -7.28 9.16 -3.32
CA GLN A 136 -6.36 10.17 -3.86
C GLN A 136 -6.47 10.36 -5.36
N LYS A 137 -6.58 9.26 -6.12
CA LYS A 137 -6.52 9.34 -7.58
C LYS A 137 -7.23 8.16 -8.25
N VAL A 138 -8.00 8.48 -9.28
CA VAL A 138 -8.64 7.53 -10.20
C VAL A 138 -8.28 7.96 -11.62
N GLU A 139 -7.73 7.05 -12.43
CA GLU A 139 -7.28 7.35 -13.79
C GLU A 139 -7.45 6.13 -14.71
N VAL A 140 -7.68 6.37 -15.99
CA VAL A 140 -7.52 5.36 -17.05
C VAL A 140 -6.20 5.60 -17.74
N LEU A 141 -5.22 4.74 -17.47
CA LEU A 141 -3.90 4.75 -18.08
C LEU A 141 -3.97 4.29 -19.55
N PRO A 142 -2.93 4.56 -20.37
CA PRO A 142 -2.81 3.96 -21.69
C PRO A 142 -3.04 2.46 -21.65
N GLY A 143 -3.62 1.89 -22.70
CA GLY A 143 -4.01 0.48 -22.68
C GLY A 143 -5.43 0.19 -22.18
N ASN A 144 -6.21 1.22 -21.80
CA ASN A 144 -7.48 1.09 -21.06
C ASN A 144 -7.28 0.33 -19.74
N VAL A 145 -6.27 0.75 -18.96
CA VAL A 145 -5.93 0.16 -17.66
C VAL A 145 -6.37 1.11 -16.55
N GLY A 146 -7.27 0.64 -15.69
CA GLY A 146 -7.70 1.41 -14.54
C GLY A 146 -6.59 1.52 -13.50
N TYR A 147 -6.45 2.69 -12.90
CA TYR A 147 -5.54 2.95 -11.80
C TYR A 147 -6.30 3.63 -10.66
N PHE A 148 -6.20 3.07 -9.46
CA PHE A 148 -6.83 3.60 -8.26
C PHE A 148 -5.82 3.66 -7.11
N LEU A 149 -5.51 4.87 -6.64
CA LEU A 149 -4.64 5.14 -5.50
C LEU A 149 -5.46 5.64 -4.32
N PHE A 150 -5.27 5.00 -3.17
CA PHE A 150 -5.81 5.48 -1.90
C PHE A 150 -4.89 5.07 -0.74
N ASN A 151 -4.82 5.92 0.29
CA ASN A 151 -3.79 5.83 1.34
C ASN A 151 -4.30 5.37 2.70
N GLY A 152 -5.59 5.01 2.80
CA GLY A 152 -6.14 4.47 4.03
C GLY A 152 -7.54 3.87 3.85
N PHE A 153 -7.94 3.04 4.81
CA PHE A 153 -9.29 2.49 4.93
C PHE A 153 -10.08 3.27 5.98
N THR A 154 -11.11 4.00 5.56
CA THR A 154 -11.92 4.81 6.49
C THR A 154 -12.88 3.95 7.31
N PRO A 155 -13.16 4.28 8.58
CA PRO A 155 -14.26 3.67 9.33
C PRO A 155 -15.65 4.22 8.94
N ASN A 156 -15.73 5.29 8.15
CA ASN A 156 -16.98 5.97 7.78
C ASN A 156 -17.60 5.41 6.50
N VAL A 157 -17.98 4.13 6.56
CA VAL A 157 -18.40 3.31 5.42
C VAL A 157 -19.55 3.89 4.62
N GLU A 158 -20.62 4.30 5.31
CA GLU A 158 -21.81 4.84 4.65
C GLU A 158 -21.52 6.18 3.98
N GLU A 159 -20.66 7.01 4.58
CA GLU A 159 -20.29 8.32 4.06
C GLU A 159 -19.40 8.20 2.81
N VAL A 160 -18.47 7.24 2.77
CA VAL A 160 -17.56 7.04 1.61
C VAL A 160 -18.21 6.25 0.46
N LYS A 161 -19.31 5.53 0.73
CA LYS A 161 -19.90 4.54 -0.19
C LYS A 161 -20.16 5.10 -1.59
N ALA A 162 -20.74 6.29 -1.69
CA ALA A 162 -21.07 6.92 -2.96
C ALA A 162 -19.81 7.28 -3.76
N THR A 163 -18.81 7.88 -3.11
CA THR A 163 -17.52 8.25 -3.73
C THR A 163 -16.76 7.01 -4.20
N MET A 164 -16.70 5.97 -3.37
CA MET A 164 -16.07 4.68 -3.72
C MET A 164 -16.78 4.02 -4.91
N SER A 165 -18.11 3.95 -4.88
CA SER A 165 -18.90 3.39 -5.98
C SER A 165 -18.70 4.18 -7.28
N GLY A 166 -18.66 5.51 -7.21
CA GLY A 166 -18.40 6.36 -8.37
C GLY A 166 -17.03 6.12 -8.99
N ALA A 167 -15.98 6.05 -8.16
CA ALA A 167 -14.61 5.72 -8.58
C ALA A 167 -14.54 4.37 -9.29
N LEU A 168 -15.13 3.32 -8.69
CA LEU A 168 -15.11 1.97 -9.26
C LEU A 168 -16.01 1.86 -10.50
N THR A 169 -17.12 2.60 -10.56
CA THR A 169 -17.99 2.68 -11.75
C THR A 169 -17.22 3.30 -12.92
N PHE A 170 -16.49 4.39 -12.69
CA PHE A 170 -15.64 5.02 -13.70
C PHE A 170 -14.61 4.04 -14.29
N LEU A 171 -14.09 3.11 -13.47
CA LEU A 171 -13.11 2.11 -13.88
C LEU A 171 -13.71 0.79 -14.41
N SER A 172 -15.04 0.62 -14.39
CA SER A 172 -15.71 -0.66 -14.62
C SER A 172 -15.49 -1.25 -16.03
N ASN A 173 -15.23 -0.41 -17.03
CA ASN A 173 -15.01 -0.81 -18.42
C ASN A 173 -13.52 -0.94 -18.80
N THR A 174 -12.62 -0.90 -17.81
CA THR A 174 -11.18 -1.06 -18.03
C THR A 174 -10.81 -2.53 -18.27
N LYS A 175 -9.76 -2.78 -19.07
CA LYS A 175 -9.28 -4.12 -19.41
C LYS A 175 -8.55 -4.80 -18.26
N ALA A 176 -7.98 -4.00 -17.34
CA ALA A 176 -7.30 -4.44 -16.12
C ALA A 176 -7.34 -3.30 -15.09
N LEU A 177 -7.17 -3.64 -13.81
CA LEU A 177 -7.19 -2.70 -12.71
C LEU A 177 -5.89 -2.78 -11.89
N ILE A 178 -5.28 -1.64 -11.61
CA ILE A 178 -4.18 -1.46 -10.68
C ILE A 178 -4.71 -0.74 -9.43
N ILE A 179 -4.58 -1.37 -8.28
CA ILE A 179 -4.82 -0.76 -6.97
C ILE A 179 -3.46 -0.42 -6.35
N ASP A 180 -3.21 0.84 -6.09
CA ASP A 180 -1.93 1.30 -5.53
C ASP A 180 -2.03 1.53 -4.03
N LEU A 181 -1.37 0.66 -3.25
CA LEU A 181 -1.33 0.70 -1.79
C LEU A 181 0.08 1.02 -1.27
N ARG A 182 0.98 1.51 -2.14
CA ARG A 182 2.39 1.76 -1.77
C ARG A 182 2.54 2.76 -0.64
N SER A 183 1.58 3.66 -0.42
CA SER A 183 1.60 4.62 0.69
C SER A 183 0.47 4.39 1.71
N ASN A 184 -0.15 3.20 1.70
CA ASN A 184 -1.33 2.92 2.51
C ASN A 184 -0.98 2.18 3.81
N GLY A 185 -1.03 2.90 4.93
CA GLY A 185 -0.73 2.35 6.26
C GLY A 185 -1.86 1.53 6.90
N GLY A 186 -2.96 1.30 6.19
CA GLY A 186 -4.12 0.56 6.69
C GLY A 186 -5.26 1.48 7.14
N GLY A 187 -5.85 1.21 8.31
CA GLY A 187 -7.04 1.88 8.81
C GLY A 187 -8.09 0.88 9.29
N SER A 188 -9.35 1.16 8.99
CA SER A 188 -10.50 0.27 9.30
C SER A 188 -10.50 -0.99 8.42
N THR A 189 -11.47 -1.88 8.66
CA THR A 189 -11.59 -3.17 7.97
C THR A 189 -11.77 -3.02 6.45
N ALA A 190 -11.01 -3.80 5.68
CA ALA A 190 -10.99 -3.71 4.21
C ALA A 190 -12.08 -4.52 3.48
N ASN A 191 -12.95 -5.23 4.22
CA ASN A 191 -13.91 -6.17 3.65
C ASN A 191 -14.94 -5.52 2.72
N GLN A 192 -15.38 -4.29 3.02
CA GLN A 192 -16.33 -3.56 2.17
C GLN A 192 -15.73 -3.17 0.83
N PHE A 193 -14.46 -2.78 0.81
CA PHE A 193 -13.76 -2.53 -0.44
C PHE A 193 -13.54 -3.84 -1.21
N ALA A 194 -13.18 -4.93 -0.51
CA ALA A 194 -13.06 -6.24 -1.12
C ALA A 194 -14.37 -6.73 -1.77
N SER A 195 -15.54 -6.34 -1.25
CA SER A 195 -16.85 -6.72 -1.80
C SER A 195 -17.05 -6.38 -3.26
N TYR A 196 -16.41 -5.33 -3.78
CA TYR A 196 -16.54 -4.94 -5.18
C TYR A 196 -15.84 -5.90 -6.17
N PHE A 197 -15.13 -6.91 -5.68
CA PHE A 197 -14.27 -7.76 -6.52
C PHE A 197 -14.65 -9.24 -6.52
N PHE A 198 -15.78 -9.60 -5.91
CA PHE A 198 -16.30 -10.97 -5.86
C PHE A 198 -17.80 -10.99 -6.16
N LYS A 199 -18.24 -11.96 -6.98
CA LYS A 199 -19.66 -12.15 -7.30
C LYS A 199 -20.48 -12.67 -6.13
N GLU A 200 -19.82 -13.42 -5.25
CA GLU A 200 -20.45 -14.16 -4.16
C GLU A 200 -19.82 -13.76 -2.82
N LYS A 201 -20.53 -14.05 -1.73
CA LYS A 201 -19.98 -13.95 -0.38
C LYS A 201 -18.73 -14.83 -0.28
N THR A 202 -17.59 -14.21 -0.03
CA THR A 202 -16.26 -14.85 -0.07
C THR A 202 -15.55 -14.65 1.25
N HIS A 203 -14.94 -15.72 1.79
CA HIS A 203 -14.20 -15.68 3.05
C HIS A 203 -12.81 -15.07 2.83
N LEU A 204 -12.54 -13.91 3.45
CA LEU A 204 -11.29 -13.16 3.27
C LEU A 204 -10.19 -13.67 4.21
N PHE A 205 -10.44 -13.64 5.52
CA PHE A 205 -9.52 -14.05 6.57
C PHE A 205 -10.27 -14.24 7.88
N ASP A 206 -9.67 -15.02 8.78
CA ASP A 206 -10.13 -15.15 10.15
C ASP A 206 -9.37 -14.18 11.05
N GLN A 207 -10.02 -13.61 12.05
CA GLN A 207 -9.39 -12.79 13.08
C GLN A 207 -9.55 -13.48 14.43
N VAL A 208 -8.46 -14.06 14.94
CA VAL A 208 -8.44 -14.62 16.30
C VAL A 208 -8.37 -13.46 17.27
N ASN A 209 -9.28 -13.41 18.25
CA ASN A 209 -9.40 -12.29 19.16
C ASN A 209 -9.48 -12.77 20.62
N SER A 210 -8.56 -12.28 21.45
CA SER A 210 -8.47 -12.67 22.86
C SER A 210 -9.58 -12.07 23.74
N PHE A 211 -10.20 -10.95 23.34
CA PHE A 211 -11.30 -10.33 24.09
C PHE A 211 -12.59 -11.14 23.99
N SER A 212 -13.01 -11.47 22.76
CA SER A 212 -14.18 -12.32 22.53
C SER A 212 -13.89 -13.78 22.89
N LYS A 213 -12.62 -14.17 22.98
CA LYS A 213 -12.15 -15.56 23.06
C LYS A 213 -12.72 -16.40 21.90
N ASP A 214 -12.82 -15.76 20.75
CA ASP A 214 -13.47 -16.29 19.57
C ASP A 214 -12.67 -15.93 18.32
N THR A 215 -12.96 -16.64 17.24
CA THR A 215 -12.44 -16.36 15.91
C THR A 215 -13.54 -15.68 15.11
N ILE A 216 -13.29 -14.45 14.67
CA ILE A 216 -14.22 -13.70 13.84
C ILE A 216 -13.84 -13.92 12.38
N SER A 217 -14.70 -14.56 11.61
CA SER A 217 -14.49 -14.76 10.17
C SER A 217 -14.97 -13.54 9.38
N LEU A 218 -14.09 -12.98 8.55
CA LEU A 218 -14.39 -11.77 7.77
C LEU A 218 -14.73 -12.13 6.33
N TYR A 219 -15.91 -11.73 5.88
CA TYR A 219 -16.42 -12.02 4.55
C TYR A 219 -16.64 -10.74 3.73
N THR A 220 -16.62 -10.89 2.41
CA THR A 220 -17.22 -9.89 1.52
C THR A 220 -18.74 -9.89 1.65
N ASP A 221 -19.34 -8.75 1.33
CA ASP A 221 -20.77 -8.55 1.18
C ASP A 221 -21.06 -7.92 -0.19
N HIS A 222 -21.23 -8.76 -1.20
CA HIS A 222 -21.50 -8.34 -2.58
C HIS A 222 -22.86 -7.64 -2.73
N LEU A 223 -23.81 -7.83 -1.79
CA LEU A 223 -25.11 -7.15 -1.82
C LEU A 223 -24.97 -5.67 -1.44
N ALA A 224 -23.94 -5.33 -0.66
CA ALA A 224 -23.68 -3.96 -0.23
C ALA A 224 -23.13 -3.05 -1.34
N THR A 225 -22.73 -3.59 -2.50
CA THR A 225 -22.07 -2.85 -3.60
C THR A 225 -23.03 -2.35 -4.68
N ASN A 226 -24.34 -2.40 -4.44
CA ASN A 226 -25.36 -2.06 -5.44
C ASN A 226 -25.16 -2.81 -6.77
N GLN A 227 -24.79 -4.10 -6.68
CA GLN A 227 -24.50 -5.00 -7.80
C GLN A 227 -23.23 -4.64 -8.61
N LEU A 228 -22.47 -3.60 -8.23
CA LEU A 228 -21.20 -3.30 -8.88
C LEU A 228 -20.16 -4.37 -8.50
N THR A 229 -19.67 -5.10 -9.51
CA THR A 229 -18.62 -6.09 -9.35
C THR A 229 -17.59 -5.97 -10.48
N LEU A 230 -16.34 -5.72 -10.12
CA LEU A 230 -15.21 -5.59 -11.03
C LEU A 230 -14.45 -6.92 -11.09
N LEU A 231 -14.42 -7.53 -12.28
CA LEU A 231 -13.89 -8.89 -12.49
C LEU A 231 -12.69 -8.96 -13.45
N MET A 232 -12.29 -7.82 -14.03
CA MET A 232 -11.07 -7.73 -14.82
C MET A 232 -9.84 -8.13 -13.97
N PRO A 233 -8.73 -8.56 -14.63
CA PRO A 233 -7.47 -8.81 -13.95
C PRO A 233 -7.07 -7.65 -13.03
N MET A 234 -6.70 -7.96 -11.79
CA MET A 234 -6.37 -6.98 -10.77
C MET A 234 -4.92 -7.14 -10.32
N TYR A 235 -4.26 -6.01 -10.13
CA TYR A 235 -2.89 -5.91 -9.64
C TYR A 235 -2.86 -4.99 -8.43
N ILE A 236 -2.13 -5.37 -7.38
CA ILE A 236 -1.96 -4.55 -6.18
C ILE A 236 -0.51 -4.15 -6.07
N LEU A 237 -0.25 -2.85 -5.93
CA LEU A 237 1.09 -2.32 -5.72
C LEU A 237 1.37 -2.15 -4.23
N THR A 238 2.49 -2.69 -3.76
CA THR A 238 2.88 -2.64 -2.34
C THR A 238 4.24 -1.99 -2.12
N SER A 239 4.44 -1.46 -0.92
CA SER A 239 5.75 -1.03 -0.42
C SER A 239 5.94 -1.45 1.04
N LYS A 240 7.11 -1.15 1.60
CA LYS A 240 7.39 -1.28 3.04
C LYS A 240 6.49 -0.43 3.94
N ASN A 241 5.77 0.56 3.39
CA ASN A 241 4.80 1.37 4.12
C ASN A 241 3.39 0.77 4.09
N THR A 242 3.14 -0.24 3.25
CA THR A 242 1.85 -0.93 3.22
C THR A 242 1.68 -1.70 4.53
N ALA A 243 0.64 -1.40 5.32
CA ALA A 243 0.50 -1.93 6.68
C ALA A 243 -0.96 -2.27 7.05
N SER A 244 -1.13 -3.10 8.09
CA SER A 244 -2.40 -3.32 8.77
C SER A 244 -3.55 -3.73 7.84
N ALA A 245 -4.67 -3.00 7.80
CA ALA A 245 -5.81 -3.33 6.95
C ALA A 245 -5.46 -3.44 5.45
N ALA A 246 -4.46 -2.68 4.97
CA ALA A 246 -3.97 -2.79 3.60
C ALA A 246 -3.25 -4.12 3.35
N GLU A 247 -2.52 -4.63 4.35
CA GLU A 247 -1.93 -5.97 4.31
C GLU A 247 -3.02 -7.04 4.33
N ALA A 248 -4.03 -6.90 5.17
CA ALA A 248 -5.15 -7.84 5.22
C ALA A 248 -5.89 -7.92 3.88
N PHE A 249 -6.18 -6.77 3.26
CA PHE A 249 -6.73 -6.72 1.91
C PHE A 249 -5.82 -7.42 0.90
N THR A 250 -4.54 -7.05 0.87
CA THR A 250 -3.58 -7.58 -0.09
C THR A 250 -3.41 -9.09 0.07
N ALA A 251 -3.25 -9.57 1.31
CA ALA A 251 -3.11 -10.97 1.65
C ALA A 251 -4.33 -11.77 1.22
N SER A 252 -5.55 -11.31 1.51
CA SER A 252 -6.78 -11.99 1.09
C SER A 252 -6.92 -12.03 -0.43
N MET A 253 -6.68 -10.91 -1.12
CA MET A 253 -6.78 -10.87 -2.57
C MET A 253 -5.74 -11.75 -3.27
N GLN A 254 -4.53 -11.84 -2.71
CA GLN A 254 -3.48 -12.74 -3.19
C GLN A 254 -3.83 -14.21 -2.92
N ALA A 255 -4.21 -14.52 -1.68
CA ALA A 255 -4.59 -15.86 -1.22
C ALA A 255 -5.72 -16.47 -2.05
N LEU A 256 -6.72 -15.65 -2.38
CA LEU A 256 -7.89 -16.03 -3.18
C LEU A 256 -7.61 -15.98 -4.68
N LYS A 257 -6.36 -15.71 -5.10
CA LYS A 257 -5.94 -15.55 -6.50
C LYS A 257 -6.76 -14.48 -7.25
N ARG A 258 -7.32 -13.50 -6.54
CA ARG A 258 -8.07 -12.39 -7.12
C ARG A 258 -7.13 -11.31 -7.66
N ALA A 259 -5.95 -11.13 -7.07
CA ALA A 259 -4.95 -10.17 -7.55
C ALA A 259 -3.54 -10.75 -7.66
N THR A 260 -2.76 -10.14 -8.54
CA THR A 260 -1.29 -10.28 -8.55
C THR A 260 -0.68 -9.11 -7.77
N VAL A 261 0.11 -9.40 -6.75
CA VAL A 261 0.79 -8.40 -5.91
C VAL A 261 2.18 -8.12 -6.46
N ILE A 262 2.53 -6.84 -6.62
CA ILE A 262 3.79 -6.38 -7.21
C ILE A 262 4.39 -5.27 -6.35
N GLY A 263 5.68 -5.37 -6.00
CA GLY A 263 6.37 -4.32 -5.23
C GLY A 263 7.30 -4.88 -4.16
N ASP A 264 7.48 -4.11 -3.09
CA ASP A 264 8.22 -4.59 -1.92
C ASP A 264 7.31 -5.45 -1.03
N THR A 265 7.92 -6.31 -0.22
CA THR A 265 7.25 -6.92 0.93
C THR A 265 6.71 -5.83 1.86
N THR A 266 5.47 -6.03 2.33
CA THR A 266 4.77 -5.09 3.21
C THR A 266 5.38 -5.05 4.61
N LEU A 267 4.89 -4.14 5.47
CA LEU A 267 5.49 -3.86 6.77
C LEU A 267 5.51 -5.06 7.73
N GLY A 268 4.49 -5.92 7.67
CA GLY A 268 4.27 -7.00 8.63
C GLY A 268 3.66 -6.51 9.94
N ALA A 269 2.77 -5.51 9.89
CA ALA A 269 2.09 -4.94 11.06
C ALA A 269 0.61 -5.33 11.07
N SER A 270 0.35 -6.62 11.25
CA SER A 270 -0.97 -7.23 11.04
C SER A 270 -1.79 -7.32 12.33
N HIS A 271 -1.15 -7.27 13.51
CA HIS A 271 -1.83 -7.45 14.80
C HIS A 271 -2.60 -6.20 15.25
N ALA A 272 -3.83 -6.40 15.71
CA ALA A 272 -4.60 -5.35 16.37
C ALA A 272 -4.09 -5.16 17.81
N THR A 273 -3.93 -3.91 18.21
CA THR A 273 -3.36 -3.53 19.51
C THR A 273 -4.33 -2.69 20.32
N GLY A 274 -4.33 -2.90 21.64
CA GLY A 274 -5.13 -2.13 22.59
C GLY A 274 -4.24 -1.45 23.61
N PHE A 275 -4.67 -0.29 24.09
CA PHE A 275 -4.04 0.41 25.21
C PHE A 275 -4.76 0.07 26.51
N PHE A 276 -3.99 -0.35 27.50
CA PHE A 276 -4.49 -0.77 28.81
C PHE A 276 -3.86 0.09 29.88
N ALA A 277 -4.68 0.82 30.62
CA ALA A 277 -4.23 1.55 31.80
C ALA A 277 -3.72 0.55 32.85
N MET A 278 -2.47 0.74 33.27
CA MET A 278 -1.88 0.03 34.39
C MET A 278 -2.04 0.87 35.66
N SER A 279 -1.66 0.34 36.83
CA SER A 279 -1.64 1.19 38.02
C SER A 279 -0.51 2.22 37.93
N THR A 280 -0.66 3.36 38.63
CA THR A 280 0.39 4.38 38.79
C THR A 280 0.88 5.02 37.48
N ASP A 281 -0.04 5.44 36.63
CA ASP A 281 0.23 6.21 35.41
C ASP A 281 1.09 5.49 34.35
N PHE A 282 1.08 4.15 34.39
CA PHE A 282 1.64 3.34 33.31
C PHE A 282 0.55 2.97 32.30
N ILE A 283 0.94 2.81 31.05
CA ILE A 283 0.09 2.30 29.97
C ILE A 283 0.83 1.16 29.29
N ALA A 284 0.11 0.07 28.99
CA ALA A 284 0.61 -1.02 28.17
C ALA A 284 -0.14 -1.07 26.84
N LYS A 285 0.59 -1.08 25.73
CA LYS A 285 0.07 -1.41 24.40
C LYS A 285 0.24 -2.91 24.19
N ILE A 286 -0.85 -3.65 24.07
CA ILE A 286 -0.84 -5.13 23.99
C ILE A 286 -1.58 -5.58 22.72
N PRO A 287 -0.94 -6.43 21.90
CA PRO A 287 -1.61 -7.13 20.80
C PRO A 287 -2.68 -8.10 21.29
N TYR A 288 -3.91 -7.95 20.81
CA TYR A 288 -5.06 -8.73 21.28
C TYR A 288 -5.79 -9.49 20.17
N ALA A 289 -5.50 -9.18 18.90
CA ALA A 289 -6.04 -9.93 17.78
C ALA A 289 -5.04 -10.04 16.65
N ARG A 290 -5.12 -11.15 15.92
CA ARG A 290 -4.28 -11.40 14.75
C ARG A 290 -5.09 -11.97 13.60
N PRO A 291 -4.80 -11.59 12.37
CA PRO A 291 -5.43 -12.19 11.21
C PRO A 291 -4.76 -13.51 10.84
N ILE A 292 -5.55 -14.43 10.30
CA ILE A 292 -5.11 -15.73 9.78
C ILE A 292 -5.67 -15.85 8.36
N SER A 293 -4.77 -16.07 7.41
CA SER A 293 -5.14 -16.30 6.02
C SER A 293 -5.94 -17.60 5.87
N THR A 294 -7.04 -17.57 5.11
CA THR A 294 -7.87 -18.74 4.82
C THR A 294 -7.23 -19.76 3.88
N SER A 295 -6.19 -19.36 3.13
CA SER A 295 -5.52 -20.26 2.17
C SER A 295 -4.23 -20.84 2.72
N THR A 296 -3.44 -20.02 3.42
CA THR A 296 -2.13 -20.44 3.94
C THR A 296 -2.21 -20.88 5.40
N PHE A 297 -3.30 -20.56 6.11
CA PHE A 297 -3.47 -20.77 7.55
C PHE A 297 -2.34 -20.17 8.39
N LYS A 298 -1.70 -19.13 7.84
CA LYS A 298 -0.58 -18.43 8.47
C LYS A 298 -0.95 -16.98 8.76
N ASP A 299 -0.31 -16.50 9.82
CA ASP A 299 -0.15 -15.09 10.16
C ASP A 299 0.97 -14.50 9.30
N TRP A 300 0.89 -13.20 8.99
CA TRP A 300 1.91 -12.45 8.26
C TRP A 300 2.57 -11.35 9.09
N GLU A 301 2.32 -11.31 10.40
CA GLU A 301 3.03 -10.46 11.36
C GLU A 301 4.56 -10.65 11.27
N GLY A 302 5.30 -9.54 11.28
CA GLY A 302 6.76 -9.49 11.22
C GLY A 302 7.38 -9.92 9.89
N ILE A 303 6.62 -10.58 9.00
CA ILE A 303 7.07 -11.03 7.68
C ILE A 303 6.53 -10.12 6.57
N GLY A 304 5.27 -9.68 6.71
CA GLY A 304 4.52 -8.99 5.67
C GLY A 304 3.99 -9.93 4.59
N VAL A 305 3.21 -9.36 3.67
CA VAL A 305 2.74 -10.00 2.44
C VAL A 305 3.87 -9.95 1.42
N ILE A 306 4.34 -11.13 1.02
CA ILE A 306 5.38 -11.28 0.00
C ILE A 306 4.73 -11.17 -1.39
N PRO A 307 5.14 -10.21 -2.24
CA PRO A 307 4.54 -10.02 -3.55
C PRO A 307 4.74 -11.21 -4.48
N ASN A 308 3.81 -11.42 -5.41
CA ASN A 308 3.97 -12.39 -6.49
C ASN A 308 5.16 -12.03 -7.39
N LEU A 309 5.40 -10.73 -7.57
CA LEU A 309 6.56 -10.19 -8.26
C LEU A 309 7.25 -9.14 -7.39
N THR A 310 8.39 -9.52 -6.79
CA THR A 310 9.16 -8.63 -5.92
C THR A 310 10.03 -7.69 -6.75
N VAL A 311 9.79 -6.39 -6.63
CA VAL A 311 10.56 -5.30 -7.26
C VAL A 311 10.53 -4.09 -6.33
N PRO A 312 11.48 -3.15 -6.40
CA PRO A 312 11.39 -1.92 -5.61
C PRO A 312 10.05 -1.21 -5.84
N ALA A 313 9.41 -0.68 -4.78
CA ALA A 313 8.10 -0.02 -4.91
C ALA A 313 8.08 1.12 -5.95
N SER A 314 9.21 1.78 -6.20
CA SER A 314 9.37 2.80 -7.24
C SER A 314 9.16 2.24 -8.66
N GLN A 315 9.42 0.95 -8.88
CA GLN A 315 9.29 0.26 -10.17
C GLN A 315 7.98 -0.53 -10.29
N ALA A 316 7.23 -0.71 -9.19
CA ALA A 316 6.06 -1.59 -9.16
C ALA A 316 4.97 -1.20 -10.17
N LEU A 317 4.65 0.09 -10.31
CA LEU A 317 3.64 0.57 -11.27
C LEU A 317 4.03 0.22 -12.70
N GLN A 318 5.25 0.56 -13.08
CA GLN A 318 5.77 0.26 -14.41
C GLN A 318 5.74 -1.24 -14.67
N ARG A 319 6.19 -2.05 -13.69
CA ARG A 319 6.22 -3.51 -13.84
C ARG A 319 4.83 -4.12 -13.98
N ALA A 320 3.84 -3.58 -13.28
CA ALA A 320 2.43 -3.96 -13.45
C ALA A 320 1.93 -3.59 -14.85
N GLN A 321 2.20 -2.37 -15.33
CA GLN A 321 1.81 -1.94 -16.67
C GLN A 321 2.45 -2.83 -17.76
N GLU A 322 3.73 -3.18 -17.64
CA GLU A 322 4.40 -4.10 -18.56
C GLU A 322 3.75 -5.48 -18.60
N ALA A 323 3.45 -6.05 -17.43
CA ALA A 323 2.80 -7.36 -17.33
C ALA A 323 1.41 -7.31 -18.00
N ILE A 324 0.62 -6.27 -17.71
CA ILE A 324 -0.69 -6.05 -18.29
C ILE A 324 -0.60 -5.88 -19.80
N TYR A 325 0.24 -4.98 -20.31
CA TYR A 325 0.34 -4.72 -21.74
C TYR A 325 0.86 -5.93 -22.51
N THR A 326 1.75 -6.73 -21.93
CA THR A 326 2.23 -7.97 -22.54
C THR A 326 1.10 -8.99 -22.66
N ASP A 327 0.31 -9.19 -21.59
CA ASP A 327 -0.85 -10.07 -21.60
C ASP A 327 -1.91 -9.60 -22.60
N LEU A 328 -2.27 -8.31 -22.58
CA LEU A 328 -3.25 -7.74 -23.50
C LEU A 328 -2.80 -7.81 -24.96
N LYS A 329 -1.51 -7.56 -25.24
CA LYS A 329 -0.92 -7.74 -26.58
C LYS A 329 -1.03 -9.19 -27.05
N SER A 330 -0.79 -10.16 -26.18
CA SER A 330 -0.87 -11.59 -26.53
C SER A 330 -2.30 -12.03 -26.89
N LYS A 331 -3.30 -11.36 -26.31
CA LYS A 331 -4.74 -11.64 -26.52
C LYS A 331 -5.36 -10.78 -27.63
N ALA A 332 -4.65 -9.76 -28.11
CA ALA A 332 -5.14 -8.85 -29.13
C ALA A 332 -5.40 -9.59 -30.46
N THR A 333 -6.58 -9.36 -31.02
CA THR A 333 -7.05 -10.06 -32.23
C THR A 333 -6.67 -9.35 -33.52
N SER A 334 -6.41 -8.05 -33.46
CA SER A 334 -5.99 -7.24 -34.61
C SER A 334 -4.54 -6.77 -34.48
N ASP A 335 -3.88 -6.60 -35.62
CA ASP A 335 -2.51 -6.06 -35.63
C ASP A 335 -2.48 -4.61 -35.14
N ASN A 336 -3.56 -3.84 -35.33
CA ASN A 336 -3.68 -2.51 -34.78
C ASN A 336 -3.63 -2.52 -33.24
N GLU A 337 -4.39 -3.41 -32.62
CA GLU A 337 -4.41 -3.56 -31.17
C GLU A 337 -3.07 -4.08 -30.63
N LYS A 338 -2.41 -5.01 -31.34
CA LYS A 338 -1.06 -5.46 -30.99
C LYS A 338 -0.05 -4.30 -31.01
N ARG A 339 -0.13 -3.43 -32.02
CA ARG A 339 0.73 -2.24 -32.12
C ARG A 339 0.41 -1.21 -31.04
N PHE A 340 -0.87 -1.00 -30.72
CA PHE A 340 -1.29 -0.15 -29.61
C PHE A 340 -0.65 -0.55 -28.28
N PHE A 341 -0.70 -1.84 -27.93
CA PHE A 341 -0.05 -2.32 -26.70
C PHE A 341 1.48 -2.31 -26.80
N GLN A 342 2.05 -2.59 -27.97
CA GLN A 342 3.49 -2.46 -28.17
C GLN A 342 3.96 -1.01 -28.01
N TRP A 343 3.17 -0.03 -28.49
CA TRP A 343 3.43 1.39 -28.31
C TRP A 343 3.46 1.74 -26.82
N ALA A 344 2.49 1.25 -26.04
CA ALA A 344 2.46 1.47 -24.59
C ALA A 344 3.69 0.88 -23.89
N ILE A 345 4.11 -0.34 -24.25
CA ILE A 345 5.33 -0.98 -23.74
C ILE A 345 6.58 -0.15 -24.10
N ASN A 346 6.66 0.31 -25.34
CA ASN A 346 7.76 1.15 -25.82
C ASN A 346 7.88 2.46 -25.03
N THR A 347 6.74 3.09 -24.71
CA THR A 347 6.70 4.31 -23.89
C THR A 347 7.22 4.08 -22.48
N LEU A 348 6.92 2.92 -21.87
CA LEU A 348 7.51 2.56 -20.56
C LEU A 348 9.03 2.47 -20.65
N LYS A 349 9.57 1.73 -21.64
CA LYS A 349 11.02 1.58 -21.86
C LYS A 349 11.72 2.92 -22.11
N ALA A 350 11.13 3.79 -22.91
CA ALA A 350 11.71 5.11 -23.16
C ALA A 350 11.81 5.96 -21.89
N ASN A 351 10.90 5.78 -20.94
CA ASN A 351 10.92 6.49 -19.67
C ASN A 351 11.88 5.90 -18.64
N GLU A 352 12.37 4.66 -18.83
CA GLU A 352 13.47 4.11 -18.04
C GLU A 352 14.82 4.78 -18.32
N GLY A 353 14.93 5.51 -19.45
CA GLY A 353 16.18 6.13 -19.86
C GLY A 353 17.22 5.12 -20.33
N ILE A 354 16.78 4.10 -21.08
CA ILE A 354 17.70 3.12 -21.67
C ILE A 354 18.75 3.83 -22.57
N PRO A 355 20.01 3.33 -22.60
CA PRO A 355 21.03 3.91 -23.46
C PRO A 355 20.62 3.85 -24.93
N GLY A 356 20.73 4.98 -25.63
CA GLY A 356 20.51 5.06 -27.06
C GLY A 356 21.70 4.53 -27.88
N PRO A 357 21.53 4.40 -29.21
CA PRO A 357 22.63 4.10 -30.11
C PRO A 357 23.74 5.15 -30.01
N ASN A 358 24.96 4.76 -30.38
CA ASN A 358 26.08 5.70 -30.44
C ASN A 358 25.88 6.75 -31.57
N ALA A 359 26.65 7.84 -31.51
CA ALA A 359 26.54 8.97 -32.44
C ALA A 359 26.69 8.58 -33.93
N GLN A 360 27.49 7.54 -34.24
CA GLN A 360 27.68 7.07 -35.63
C GLN A 360 26.43 6.39 -36.19
N VAL A 361 25.64 5.74 -35.34
CA VAL A 361 24.34 5.18 -35.73
C VAL A 361 23.32 6.32 -35.84
N LEU A 362 23.26 7.21 -34.85
CA LEU A 362 22.33 8.34 -34.86
C LEU A 362 22.52 9.27 -36.07
N SER A 363 23.75 9.48 -36.53
CA SER A 363 24.01 10.31 -37.71
C SER A 363 23.40 9.73 -38.99
N ARG A 364 23.14 8.41 -39.05
CA ARG A 364 22.49 7.76 -40.20
C ARG A 364 20.98 8.07 -40.25
N TYR A 365 20.38 8.40 -39.12
CA TYR A 365 18.99 8.85 -39.02
C TYR A 365 18.78 10.30 -39.45
N SER A 366 19.85 11.10 -39.48
CA SER A 366 19.75 12.53 -39.79
C SER A 366 19.32 12.79 -41.23
N GLY A 367 18.49 13.80 -41.42
CA GLY A 367 17.93 14.20 -42.71
C GLY A 367 16.52 14.77 -42.60
N THR A 368 15.99 15.23 -43.73
CA THR A 368 14.59 15.65 -43.85
C THR A 368 13.78 14.50 -44.43
N TYR A 369 12.59 14.28 -43.88
CA TYR A 369 11.63 13.28 -44.30
C TYR A 369 10.35 14.00 -44.72
N ALA A 370 9.57 13.34 -45.59
CA ALA A 370 8.37 13.89 -46.19
C ALA A 370 7.48 14.60 -45.15
N GLY A 371 7.03 15.81 -45.48
CA GLY A 371 6.36 16.71 -44.53
C GLY A 371 7.30 17.68 -43.82
N GLY A 372 8.57 17.76 -44.25
CA GLY A 372 9.58 18.64 -43.65
C GLY A 372 10.07 18.19 -42.27
N ILE A 373 9.83 16.93 -41.90
CA ILE A 373 10.22 16.38 -40.59
C ILE A 373 11.73 16.18 -40.59
N ARG A 374 12.45 16.96 -39.79
CA ARG A 374 13.91 16.99 -39.79
C ARG A 374 14.48 16.37 -38.54
N PHE A 375 15.32 15.33 -38.72
CA PHE A 375 16.10 14.73 -37.65
C PHE A 375 17.58 15.12 -37.74
N TYR A 376 18.20 15.37 -36.60
CA TYR A 376 19.62 15.72 -36.50
C TYR A 376 20.18 15.34 -35.14
N VAL A 377 21.51 15.20 -35.05
CA VAL A 377 22.20 14.87 -33.81
C VAL A 377 22.80 16.13 -33.20
N GLU A 378 22.53 16.37 -31.92
CA GLU A 378 23.14 17.45 -31.15
C GLU A 378 23.44 16.94 -29.74
N ASN A 379 24.65 17.21 -29.24
CA ASN A 379 25.10 16.78 -27.90
C ASN A 379 24.90 15.28 -27.63
N GLY A 380 25.05 14.44 -28.66
CA GLY A 380 24.86 12.98 -28.56
C GLY A 380 23.41 12.51 -28.54
N ASN A 381 22.43 13.42 -28.63
CA ASN A 381 21.01 13.11 -28.67
C ASN A 381 20.47 13.24 -30.09
N LEU A 382 19.41 12.49 -30.39
CA LEU A 382 18.65 12.65 -31.63
C LEU A 382 17.53 13.67 -31.38
N LEU A 383 17.50 14.75 -32.17
CA LEU A 383 16.50 15.79 -32.10
C LEU A 383 15.63 15.76 -33.36
N CYS A 384 14.40 16.23 -33.22
CA CYS A 384 13.43 16.36 -34.29
C CYS A 384 12.83 17.77 -34.32
N LYS A 385 12.72 18.35 -35.51
CA LYS A 385 11.81 19.46 -35.82
C LYS A 385 10.72 18.92 -36.73
N ASN A 386 9.47 19.04 -36.29
CA ASN A 386 8.33 18.54 -37.04
C ASN A 386 7.37 19.70 -37.37
N PRO A 387 7.37 20.22 -38.60
CA PRO A 387 6.46 21.30 -38.99
C PRO A 387 4.99 20.90 -38.88
N GLU A 388 4.67 19.61 -39.08
CA GLU A 388 3.32 19.06 -38.92
C GLU A 388 2.91 19.02 -37.43
N ARG A 389 3.86 19.21 -36.50
CA ARG A 389 3.64 19.04 -35.06
C ARG A 389 4.56 19.88 -34.18
N GLY A 390 4.02 20.95 -33.60
CA GLY A 390 4.79 21.89 -32.77
C GLY A 390 5.50 22.99 -33.58
N GLY A 391 5.29 23.05 -34.90
CA GLY A 391 5.79 24.13 -35.75
C GLY A 391 7.32 24.20 -35.74
N ASN A 392 7.87 25.16 -34.98
CA ASN A 392 9.32 25.38 -34.86
C ASN A 392 9.94 24.71 -33.62
N ASP A 393 9.13 24.05 -32.79
CA ASP A 393 9.59 23.37 -31.59
C ASP A 393 10.56 22.24 -31.92
N THR A 394 11.49 22.01 -31.00
CA THR A 394 12.50 20.96 -31.12
C THR A 394 12.27 19.92 -30.03
N PHE A 395 12.12 18.68 -30.46
CA PHE A 395 11.88 17.52 -29.59
C PHE A 395 13.16 16.71 -29.44
N THR A 396 13.53 16.39 -28.20
CA THR A 396 14.61 15.42 -27.94
C THR A 396 14.01 14.02 -27.86
N LEU A 397 14.46 13.12 -28.74
CA LEU A 397 13.92 11.77 -28.84
C LEU A 397 14.46 10.89 -27.70
N LYS A 398 13.57 10.14 -27.05
CA LYS A 398 13.97 9.14 -26.05
C LYS A 398 14.15 7.77 -26.71
N PRO A 399 15.28 7.08 -26.52
CA PRO A 399 15.49 5.75 -27.09
C PRO A 399 14.48 4.72 -26.57
N VAL A 400 13.97 3.87 -27.47
CA VAL A 400 13.14 2.69 -27.14
C VAL A 400 13.87 1.40 -27.55
N SER A 401 14.55 1.43 -28.69
CA SER A 401 15.44 0.37 -29.18
C SER A 401 16.52 1.00 -30.08
N GLU A 402 17.25 0.19 -30.85
CA GLU A 402 18.25 0.71 -31.78
C GLU A 402 17.63 1.68 -32.82
N SER A 403 16.47 1.34 -33.38
CA SER A 403 15.81 2.11 -34.45
C SER A 403 14.51 2.77 -34.05
N ILE A 404 14.01 2.55 -32.83
CA ILE A 404 12.72 3.10 -32.36
C ILE A 404 12.99 4.12 -31.26
N PHE A 405 12.29 5.26 -31.34
CA PHE A 405 12.39 6.35 -30.40
C PHE A 405 11.01 6.91 -30.06
N LEU A 406 10.82 7.34 -28.82
CA LEU A 406 9.67 8.14 -28.42
C LEU A 406 9.91 9.60 -28.82
N LEU A 407 9.03 10.13 -29.64
CA LEU A 407 9.07 11.53 -30.07
C LEU A 407 8.38 12.42 -29.03
N ASP A 408 7.17 12.03 -28.62
CA ASP A 408 6.30 12.77 -27.71
C ASP A 408 5.16 11.89 -27.17
N GLU A 409 4.14 12.48 -26.55
CA GLU A 409 3.02 11.77 -25.93
C GLU A 409 2.05 11.05 -26.88
N ASN A 410 2.14 11.29 -28.21
CA ASN A 410 1.25 10.64 -29.19
C ASN A 410 1.99 9.87 -30.31
N ALA A 411 3.30 10.05 -30.48
CA ALA A 411 4.04 9.40 -31.57
C ALA A 411 5.39 8.80 -31.12
N GLN A 412 5.71 7.67 -31.73
CA GLN A 412 7.04 7.08 -31.78
C GLN A 412 7.53 7.09 -33.23
N VAL A 413 8.85 7.07 -33.42
CA VAL A 413 9.49 7.04 -34.74
C VAL A 413 10.31 5.77 -34.83
N GLU A 414 10.06 4.98 -35.87
CA GLU A 414 10.93 3.87 -36.27
C GLU A 414 11.67 4.24 -37.55
N PHE A 415 13.00 4.17 -37.52
CA PHE A 415 13.85 4.35 -38.70
C PHE A 415 13.98 3.04 -39.47
N VAL A 416 13.60 3.07 -40.76
CA VAL A 416 13.49 1.87 -41.60
C VAL A 416 14.58 1.86 -42.66
N LYS A 417 15.26 0.72 -42.80
CA LYS A 417 16.27 0.48 -43.86
C LYS A 417 15.60 0.04 -45.16
N ASP A 418 16.15 0.48 -46.30
CA ASP A 418 15.85 -0.13 -47.60
C ASP A 418 16.61 -1.45 -47.81
N GLN A 419 16.42 -2.04 -48.99
CA GLN A 419 17.08 -3.28 -49.42
C GLN A 419 18.62 -3.16 -49.50
N THR A 420 19.16 -1.95 -49.57
CA THR A 420 20.60 -1.68 -49.59
C THR A 420 21.19 -1.46 -48.19
N GLY A 421 20.34 -1.49 -47.15
CA GLY A 421 20.72 -1.28 -45.76
C GLY A 421 20.78 0.19 -45.32
N ASN A 422 20.37 1.13 -46.18
CA ASN A 422 20.35 2.56 -45.88
C ASN A 422 19.02 2.98 -45.25
N TYR A 423 19.05 3.86 -44.25
CA TYR A 423 17.83 4.42 -43.66
C TYR A 423 17.15 5.40 -44.62
N SER A 424 16.09 4.95 -45.29
CA SER A 424 15.44 5.62 -46.42
C SER A 424 14.01 6.06 -46.13
N SER A 425 13.43 5.65 -45.01
CA SER A 425 12.10 6.07 -44.56
C SER A 425 11.98 6.01 -43.03
N ILE A 426 10.91 6.60 -42.52
CA ILE A 426 10.45 6.44 -41.13
C ILE A 426 9.03 5.92 -41.11
N ASN A 427 8.71 5.16 -40.06
CA ASN A 427 7.34 4.90 -39.64
C ASN A 427 7.03 5.78 -38.43
N LEU A 428 6.02 6.64 -38.55
CA LEU A 428 5.38 7.27 -37.40
C LEU A 428 4.40 6.26 -36.80
N LEU A 429 4.72 5.76 -35.61
CA LEU A 429 3.90 4.82 -34.85
C LEU A 429 3.02 5.61 -33.89
N TRP A 430 1.73 5.66 -34.20
CA TRP A 430 0.76 6.45 -33.45
C TRP A 430 0.26 5.72 -32.22
N LYS A 431 -0.09 6.48 -31.19
CA LYS A 431 -0.60 5.97 -29.91
C LYS A 431 -1.86 5.11 -30.05
N ASP A 432 -2.64 5.28 -31.10
CA ASP A 432 -3.84 4.49 -31.41
C ASP A 432 -3.56 3.18 -32.16
N GLY A 433 -2.28 2.90 -32.47
CA GLY A 433 -1.83 1.73 -33.22
C GLY A 433 -1.68 1.96 -34.72
N ASN A 434 -2.07 3.13 -35.25
CA ASN A 434 -1.89 3.43 -36.67
C ASN A 434 -0.41 3.66 -37.02
N ILE A 435 -0.08 3.50 -38.31
CA ILE A 435 1.25 3.77 -38.85
C ILE A 435 1.13 4.75 -40.02
N SER A 436 2.00 5.76 -40.05
CA SER A 436 2.22 6.59 -41.24
C SER A 436 3.67 6.51 -41.68
N GLN A 437 3.91 6.03 -42.90
CA GLN A 437 5.25 5.98 -43.47
C GLN A 437 5.59 7.32 -44.15
N LYS A 438 6.81 7.81 -43.96
CA LYS A 438 7.35 8.99 -44.62
C LYS A 438 8.72 8.66 -45.22
N SER A 439 8.89 8.88 -46.52
CA SER A 439 10.18 8.68 -47.19
C SER A 439 11.17 9.78 -46.79
N LYS A 440 12.46 9.43 -46.80
CA LYS A 440 13.55 10.40 -46.67
C LYS A 440 13.66 11.20 -47.95
N GLU A 441 13.74 12.51 -47.82
CA GLU A 441 13.91 13.42 -48.96
C GLU A 441 15.34 13.30 -49.49
N ALA A 442 15.49 13.35 -50.82
CA ALA A 442 16.80 13.40 -51.44
C ALA A 442 17.51 14.69 -51.02
N LYS A 443 18.81 14.59 -50.73
CA LYS A 443 19.64 15.73 -50.37
C LYS A 443 19.84 16.70 -51.53
#